data_AF-A0AAU3TKK3-F1
#
_entry.id   AF-A0AAU3TKK3-F1
#
_cell.length_a   1.000
_cell.length_b   1.000
_cell.length_c   1.000
_cell.angle_alpha   90.00
_cell.angle_beta   90.00
_cell.angle_gamma   90.00
#
_symmetry.space_group_name_H-M   'P 1'
#
loop_
_entity.id
_entity.type
_entity.pdbx_description
1 polymer ?
#
loop_
_entity_poly.entity_id
_entity_poly.type
_entity_poly.pdbx_seq_one_letter_code
_entity_poly.pdbx_strand_id
1 'polypeptide(L)'
;MAADAHRLLIISVETVDGSRAECVVRSLHGPASVGTVYRMPFPSDDTVELTEIEWYGQARQVLDEMHHGKVCLVGSGAGGLRAEDALMVQEQV
;
A
#
# COMPACT_ATOMS: atom_id res chain seq x y z
N MET A 1 -5.63 23.06 -7.27
CA MET A 1 -4.58 22.07 -7.56
C MET A 1 -4.60 21.07 -6.43
N ALA A 2 -5.19 19.89 -6.63
CA ALA A 2 -5.02 18.81 -5.67
C ALA A 2 -3.54 18.41 -5.76
N ALA A 3 -2.81 18.50 -4.65
CA ALA A 3 -1.45 18.00 -4.59
C ALA A 3 -1.47 16.52 -5.02
N ASP A 4 -0.49 16.11 -5.82
CA ASP A 4 -0.23 14.70 -6.11
C ASP A 4 0.14 14.00 -4.80
N ALA A 5 -0.87 13.65 -4.01
CA ALA A 5 -0.67 12.91 -2.78
C ALA A 5 -0.04 11.58 -3.15
N HIS A 6 1.03 11.21 -2.44
CA HIS A 6 1.69 9.92 -2.59
C HIS A 6 0.64 8.79 -2.48
N ARG A 7 0.54 7.96 -3.53
CA ARG A 7 -0.50 6.95 -3.67
C ARG A 7 0.06 5.57 -3.96
N LEU A 8 -0.48 4.58 -3.27
CA LEU A 8 -0.24 3.17 -3.54
C LEU A 8 -1.52 2.55 -4.11
N LEU A 9 -1.46 2.08 -5.36
CA LEU A 9 -2.58 1.43 -6.02
C LEU A 9 -2.51 -0.08 -5.81
N ILE A 10 -3.59 -0.68 -5.31
CA ILE A 10 -3.73 -2.13 -5.25
C ILE A 10 -4.07 -2.67 -6.64
N ILE A 11 -3.22 -3.54 -7.18
CA ILE A 11 -3.44 -4.22 -8.46
C ILE A 11 -4.18 -5.54 -8.23
N SER A 12 -3.74 -6.32 -7.25
CA SER A 12 -4.40 -7.55 -6.82
C SER A 12 -4.19 -7.77 -5.33
N VAL A 13 -5.14 -8.47 -4.72
CA VAL A 13 -5.04 -8.99 -3.35
C VAL A 13 -4.86 -10.49 -3.45
N GLU A 14 -3.71 -10.99 -3.02
CA GLU A 14 -3.34 -12.41 -3.18
C GLU A 14 -3.83 -13.23 -1.99
N THR A 15 -3.59 -12.72 -0.77
CA THR A 15 -4.01 -13.37 0.47
C THR A 15 -4.43 -12.32 1.49
N VAL A 16 -5.39 -12.70 2.34
CA VAL A 16 -5.87 -11.90 3.47
C VAL A 16 -5.99 -12.84 4.67
N ASP A 17 -5.35 -12.47 5.77
CA ASP A 17 -5.42 -13.16 7.05
C ASP A 17 -5.61 -12.15 8.18
N GLY A 18 -6.87 -11.93 8.57
CA GLY A 18 -7.24 -10.98 9.61
C GLY A 18 -6.76 -9.56 9.29
N SER A 19 -5.74 -9.11 10.03
CA SER A 19 -5.14 -7.78 9.90
C SER A 19 -3.88 -7.75 9.01
N ARG A 20 -3.62 -8.79 8.22
CA ARG A 20 -2.50 -8.87 7.26
C ARG A 20 -3.04 -9.18 5.87
N ALA A 21 -2.52 -8.49 4.85
CA ALA A 21 -2.81 -8.76 3.46
C ALA A 21 -1.52 -8.78 2.63
N GLU A 22 -1.41 -9.72 1.70
CA GLU A 22 -0.40 -9.69 0.65
C GLU A 22 -1.03 -9.19 -0.64
N CYS A 23 -0.41 -8.17 -1.24
CA CYS A 23 -0.96 -7.51 -2.42
C CYS A 23 0.12 -7.32 -3.48
N VAL A 24 -0.27 -7.32 -4.75
CA VAL A 24 0.52 -6.71 -5.81
C VAL A 24 0.08 -5.26 -5.92
N VAL A 25 1.03 -4.34 -5.87
CA VAL A 25 0.76 -2.90 -5.86
C VAL A 25 1.57 -2.17 -6.92
N ARG A 26 1.14 -0.96 -7.27
CA ARG A 26 1.91 0.01 -8.04
C ARG A 26 2.02 1.31 -7.25
N SER A 27 3.23 1.85 -7.11
CA SER A 27 3.39 3.22 -6.61
C SER A 27 3.04 4.21 -7.71
N LEU A 28 2.07 5.10 -7.49
CA LEU A 28 1.59 6.05 -8.51
C LEU A 28 2.30 7.40 -8.46
N HIS A 29 2.64 7.87 -7.25
CA HIS A 29 3.28 9.17 -7.04
C HIS A 29 4.32 9.02 -5.92
N GLY A 30 5.61 9.16 -6.24
CA GLY A 30 6.73 8.95 -5.33
C GLY A 30 6.99 7.48 -4.94
N PRO A 31 8.08 7.23 -4.18
CA PRO A 31 8.43 5.89 -3.74
C PRO A 31 7.54 5.43 -2.57
N ALA A 32 7.25 4.13 -2.52
CA ALA A 32 6.65 3.49 -1.35
C ALA A 32 7.74 2.85 -0.51
N SER A 33 7.77 3.12 0.79
CA SER A 33 8.82 2.62 1.69
C SER A 33 8.23 1.76 2.80
N VAL A 34 8.99 0.76 3.25
CA VAL A 34 8.63 0.01 4.47
C VAL A 34 8.52 0.97 5.65
N GLY A 35 7.48 0.79 6.48
CA GLY A 35 7.08 1.66 7.56
C GLY A 35 6.12 2.79 7.15
N THR A 36 5.87 2.99 5.85
CA THR A 36 4.88 3.98 5.41
C THR A 36 3.47 3.52 5.78
N VAL A 37 2.72 4.41 6.45
CA VAL A 37 1.31 4.21 6.78
C VAL A 37 0.44 4.86 5.72
N TYR A 38 -0.54 4.11 5.22
CA TYR A 38 -1.50 4.55 4.24
C TYR A 38 -2.91 4.51 4.82
N ARG A 39 -3.73 5.49 4.43
CA ARG A 39 -5.16 5.53 4.70
C ARG A 39 -5.93 4.93 3.54
N MET A 40 -6.96 4.14 3.88
CA MET A 40 -7.91 3.57 2.94
C MET A 40 -8.79 4.65 2.29
N PRO A 41 -9.32 4.40 1.07
CA PRO A 41 -10.30 5.30 0.46
C PRO A 41 -11.66 5.27 1.21
N PHE A 42 -12.41 6.37 1.12
CA PHE A 42 -13.77 6.49 1.68
C PHE A 42 -14.66 5.33 1.20
N PRO A 43 -15.51 4.72 2.05
CA PRO A 43 -15.97 5.18 3.36
C PRO A 43 -15.14 4.73 4.57
N SER A 44 -14.01 4.05 4.37
CA SER A 44 -13.16 3.60 5.47
C SER A 44 -12.16 4.69 5.89
N ASP A 45 -12.04 4.91 7.19
CA ASP A 45 -10.98 5.71 7.81
C ASP A 45 -9.85 4.82 8.36
N ASP A 46 -9.86 3.54 8.00
CA ASP A 46 -8.84 2.59 8.42
C ASP A 46 -7.50 2.88 7.77
N THR A 47 -6.46 2.35 8.40
CA THR A 47 -5.08 2.48 7.95
C THR A 47 -4.42 1.12 7.79
N VAL A 48 -3.43 1.09 6.91
CA VAL A 48 -2.54 -0.05 6.71
C VAL A 48 -1.10 0.44 6.64
N GLU A 49 -0.20 -0.28 7.28
CA GLU A 49 1.24 -0.06 7.24
C GLU A 49 1.88 -1.02 6.24
N LEU A 50 2.77 -0.48 5.39
CA LEU A 50 3.61 -1.25 4.49
C LEU A 50 4.78 -1.85 5.28
N THR A 51 4.78 -3.16 5.49
CA THR A 51 5.78 -3.84 6.34
C THR A 51 6.82 -4.63 5.56
N GLU A 52 6.48 -5.09 4.34
CA GLU A 52 7.36 -5.88 3.50
C GLU A 52 7.18 -5.45 2.03
N ILE A 53 8.29 -5.39 1.29
CA ILE A 53 8.30 -5.20 -0.17
C ILE A 53 9.17 -6.31 -0.76
N GLU A 54 8.63 -7.01 -1.75
CA GLU A 54 9.34 -7.98 -2.58
C GLU A 54 9.27 -7.56 -4.05
N TRP A 55 10.45 -7.51 -4.69
CA TRP A 55 10.56 -7.24 -6.12
C TRP A 55 11.44 -8.30 -6.78
N TYR A 56 10.86 -9.05 -7.72
CA TYR A 56 11.51 -10.19 -8.39
C TYR A 56 12.12 -11.22 -7.41
N GLY A 57 11.39 -11.60 -6.36
CA GLY A 57 11.85 -12.59 -5.38
C GLY A 57 12.94 -12.08 -4.44
N GLN A 58 13.16 -10.77 -4.37
CA GLN A 58 14.14 -10.14 -3.47
C GLN A 58 13.45 -9.13 -2.57
N ALA A 59 13.75 -9.19 -1.27
CA ALA A 59 13.27 -8.21 -0.30
C ALA A 59 13.87 -6.82 -0.59
N ARG A 60 13.05 -5.78 -0.49
CA ARG A 60 13.42 -4.38 -0.69
C ARG A 60 12.89 -3.53 0.45
N GLN A 61 13.53 -2.38 0.65
CA GLN A 61 13.06 -1.35 1.60
C GLN A 61 12.19 -0.30 0.92
N VAL A 62 12.36 -0.13 -0.39
CA VAL A 62 11.70 0.90 -1.19
C VAL A 62 11.23 0.28 -2.51
N LEU A 63 10.02 0.65 -2.93
CA LEU A 63 9.46 0.42 -4.27
C LEU A 63 9.43 1.76 -4.99
N ASP A 64 10.20 1.87 -6.07
CA ASP A 64 10.29 3.11 -6.86
C ASP A 64 8.97 3.45 -7.54
N GLU A 65 8.80 4.74 -7.88
CA GLU A 65 7.62 5.24 -8.57
C GLU A 65 7.36 4.45 -9.86
N MET A 66 6.08 4.24 -10.19
CA MET A 66 5.57 3.52 -11.34
C MET A 66 5.91 2.03 -11.42
N HIS A 67 6.70 1.48 -10.50
CA HIS A 67 7.03 0.06 -10.45
C HIS A 67 5.95 -0.74 -9.72
N HIS A 68 5.86 -2.01 -10.11
CA HIS A 68 5.01 -2.99 -9.44
C HIS A 68 5.85 -3.82 -8.47
N GLY A 69 5.30 -4.10 -7.30
CA GLY A 69 5.93 -4.95 -6.29
C GLY A 69 4.88 -5.78 -5.56
N LYS A 70 5.30 -6.94 -5.04
CA LYS A 70 4.51 -7.64 -4.03
C LYS A 70 4.81 -7.00 -2.68
N VAL A 71 3.78 -6.73 -1.90
CA VAL A 71 3.91 -6.09 -0.60
C VAL A 71 3.09 -6.77 0.46
N CYS A 72 3.48 -6.58 1.71
CA CYS A 72 2.67 -6.92 2.87
C CYS A 72 2.13 -5.65 3.54
N LEU A 73 0.82 -5.59 3.68
CA LEU A 73 0.08 -4.51 4.34
C LEU A 73 -0.53 -5.06 5.63
N VAL A 74 -0.33 -4.35 6.75
CA VAL A 74 -0.82 -4.75 8.07
C VAL A 74 -1.63 -3.62 8.69
N GLY A 75 -2.76 -3.92 9.32
CA GLY A 75 -3.59 -2.94 10.00
C GLY A 75 -5.07 -3.31 10.01
N SER A 76 -5.91 -2.44 10.59
CA SER A 76 -7.36 -2.65 10.64
C SER A 76 -8.00 -2.66 9.25
N GLY A 77 -7.40 -1.93 8.30
CA GLY A 77 -7.89 -1.87 6.91
C GLY A 77 -7.51 -3.06 6.05
N ALA A 78 -6.56 -3.91 6.47
CA ALA A 78 -5.99 -4.96 5.62
C ALA A 78 -7.05 -5.97 5.14
N GLY A 79 -8.00 -6.32 6.00
CA GLY A 79 -9.09 -7.23 5.66
C GLY A 79 -10.10 -6.67 4.65
N GLY A 80 -10.09 -5.35 4.44
CA GLY A 80 -11.01 -4.64 3.55
C GLY A 80 -10.43 -4.29 2.19
N LEU A 81 -9.14 -4.54 1.95
CA LEU A 81 -8.44 -4.18 0.70
C LEU A 81 -9.05 -4.86 -0.52
N ARG A 82 -9.13 -4.11 -1.62
CA ARG A 82 -9.63 -4.57 -2.91
C ARG A 82 -8.70 -4.12 -4.02
N ALA A 83 -8.73 -4.85 -5.13
CA ALA A 83 -8.14 -4.37 -6.37
C ALA A 83 -8.73 -2.99 -6.72
N GLU A 84 -7.91 -2.12 -7.29
CA GLU A 84 -8.21 -0.73 -7.65
C GLU A 84 -8.29 0.26 -6.48
N ASP A 85 -8.13 -0.19 -5.22
CA ASP A 85 -8.01 0.73 -4.09
C ASP A 85 -6.75 1.59 -4.25
N ALA A 86 -6.95 2.92 -4.21
CA ALA A 86 -5.87 3.89 -4.21
C ALA A 86 -5.65 4.42 -2.78
N LEU A 87 -4.66 3.85 -2.11
CA LEU A 87 -4.31 4.22 -0.74
C LEU A 87 -3.50 5.52 -0.73
N MET A 88 -3.75 6.37 0.25
CA MET A 88 -3.08 7.68 0.37
C MET A 88 -2.14 7.66 1.57
N VAL A 89 -0.92 8.19 1.41
CA VAL A 89 0.00 8.31 2.55
C VAL A 89 -0.67 9.14 3.65
N GLN A 90 -0.61 8.64 4.88
CA GLN A 90 -1.02 9.40 6.04
C GLN A 90 0.11 10.37 6.42
N GLU A 91 -0.08 11.65 6.14
CA GLU A 91 0.85 12.69 6.61
C GLU A 91 0.85 12.70 8.15
N GLN A 92 2.00 12.48 8.77
CA GLN A 92 2.18 12.71 10.20
C GLN A 92 2.29 14.23 10.42
N VAL A 93 1.31 14.80 11.12
CA VAL A 93 1.30 16.21 11.56
C VAL A 93 2.32 16.45 12.65
#